data_AF-A0A838Q9L7-F1
#
_entry.id   AF-A0A838Q9L7-F1
#
_cell.length_a   1.000
_cell.length_b   1.000
_cell.length_c   1.000
_cell.angle_alpha   90.00
_cell.angle_beta   90.00
_cell.angle_gamma   90.00
#
_symmetry.space_group_name_H-M   'P 1'
#
loop_
_entity.id
_entity.type
_entity.pdbx_description
1 polymer ?
#
loop_
_entity_poly.entity_id
_entity_poly.type
_entity_poly.pdbx_seq_one_letter_code
_entity_poly.pdbx_strand_id
1 'polypeptide(L)' 'MHGAKDKTVPVEKAEQVEATLKRLGTPYQKHIYPDEPHRFSRTAMQDVSSRIDTFLHRYFPAQTTTQ' A
#
# COMPACT_ATOMS: atom_id res chain seq x y z
N MET A 1 0.01 -1.96 1.00
CA MET A 1 -1.33 -2.56 0.84
C MET A 1 -1.21 -4.02 1.24
N HIS A 2 -2.10 -4.56 2.07
CA HIS A 2 -2.03 -5.96 2.53
C HIS A 2 -3.43 -6.54 2.77
N GLY A 3 -3.63 -7.84 2.53
CA GLY A 3 -4.90 -8.53 2.85
C GLY A 3 -4.84 -9.15 4.25
N ALA A 4 -5.84 -8.93 5.10
CA ALA A 4 -5.84 -9.47 6.47
C ALA A 4 -6.05 -10.99 6.52
N LYS A 5 -6.61 -11.58 5.46
CA LYS A 5 -6.79 -13.04 5.32
C LYS A 5 -5.68 -13.69 4.51
N ASP A 6 -4.57 -12.99 4.31
CA ASP A 6 -3.40 -13.52 3.61
C ASP A 6 -2.76 -14.66 4.42
N LYS A 7 -2.92 -15.89 3.93
CA LYS A 7 -2.33 -17.11 4.51
C LYS A 7 -0.94 -17.43 3.96
N THR A 8 -0.50 -16.71 2.92
CA THR A 8 0.83 -16.88 2.30
C THR A 8 1.84 -15.97 2.97
N VAL A 9 1.47 -14.70 3.19
CA VAL A 9 2.25 -13.71 3.93
C VAL A 9 1.36 -13.10 5.02
N PRO A 10 1.49 -13.56 6.27
CA PRO A 10 0.65 -13.07 7.37
C PRO A 10 0.73 -11.55 7.56
N VAL A 11 -0.39 -10.93 7.96
CA VAL A 11 -0.51 -9.46 8.10
C VAL A 11 0.48 -8.88 9.11
N GLU A 12 0.90 -9.67 10.09
CA GLU A 12 1.90 -9.31 11.09
C GLU A 12 3.23 -8.92 10.44
N LYS A 13 3.53 -9.41 9.24
CA LYS A 13 4.72 -8.98 8.47
C LYS A 13 4.61 -7.52 8.02
N ALA A 14 3.43 -7.08 7.58
CA ALA A 14 3.20 -5.68 7.25
C ALA A 14 3.24 -4.80 8.51
N GLU A 15 2.75 -5.31 9.65
CA GLU A 15 2.79 -4.60 10.94
C GLU A 15 4.22 -4.46 11.50
N GLN A 16 5.07 -5.47 11.32
CA GLN A 16 6.50 -5.40 11.69
C GLN A 16 7.24 -4.33 10.89
N VAL A 17 6.95 -4.22 9.59
CA VAL A 17 7.49 -3.14 8.74
C VAL A 17 6.96 -1.80 9.20
N GLU A 18 5.65 -1.68 9.49
CA GLU A 18 5.06 -0.45 10.01
C GLU A 18 5.72 0.01 11.32
N ALA A 19 5.92 -0.89 12.27
CA ALA A 19 6.58 -0.58 13.54
C ALA A 19 8.00 -0.04 13.33
N THR A 20 8.73 -0.62 12.35
CA THR A 20 10.06 -0.16 11.98
C THR A 20 10.02 1.23 11.36
N LEU A 21 9.12 1.48 10.41
CA LEU A 21 8.96 2.79 9.76
C LEU A 21 8.56 3.88 10.76
N LYS A 22 7.64 3.57 11.68
CA LYS A 22 7.25 4.46 12.80
C LYS A 22 8.46 4.83 13.65
N ARG A 23 9.25 3.83 14.08
CA ARG A 23 10.45 4.04 14.90
C ARG A 23 11.48 4.93 14.21
N LEU A 24 11.62 4.81 12.89
CA LEU A 24 12.56 5.59 12.09
C LEU A 24 12.00 6.96 11.65
N GLY A 25 10.76 7.31 12.02
CA GLY A 25 10.12 8.54 11.56
C GLY A 25 9.95 8.61 10.04
N THR A 26 9.95 7.46 9.35
CA THR A 26 9.86 7.41 7.89
C THR A 26 8.41 7.53 7.46
N PRO A 27 8.02 8.50 6.61
CA PRO A 27 6.66 8.60 6.10
C PRO A 27 6.26 7.36 5.31
N TYR A 28 5.05 6.86 5.51
CA TYR A 28 4.52 5.69 4.79
C TYR A 28 2.99 5.78 4.64
N GLN A 29 2.46 4.97 3.73
CA GLN A 29 1.02 4.72 3.63
C GLN A 29 0.73 3.23 3.77
N LYS A 30 -0.23 2.90 4.64
CA LYS A 30 -0.70 1.52 4.87
C LYS A 30 -2.20 1.45 4.67
N HIS A 31 -2.65 0.40 4.01
CA HIS A 31 -4.06 0.00 3.98
C HIS A 31 -4.13 -1.51 4.12
N ILE A 32 -4.99 -1.97 5.02
CA ILE A 32 -5.26 -3.38 5.28
C ILE A 32 -6.69 -3.67 4.82
N TYR A 33 -6.85 -4.63 3.92
CA TYR A 33 -8.15 -5.06 3.43
C TYR A 33 -8.64 -6.24 4.29
N PRO A 34 -9.67 -6.07 5.14
CA PRO A 34 -10.02 -7.04 6.18
C PRO A 34 -10.46 -8.40 5.64
N ASP A 35 -11.03 -8.44 4.43
CA ASP A 35 -11.58 -9.64 3.82
C ASP A 35 -10.73 -10.24 2.71
N GLU A 36 -9.64 -9.58 2.32
CA GLU A 36 -8.83 -9.99 1.18
C GLU A 36 -7.72 -10.97 1.58
N PRO A 37 -7.49 -12.04 0.78
CA PRO A 37 -6.36 -12.94 0.94
C PRO A 37 -5.13 -12.40 0.18
N HIS A 38 -4.13 -13.25 -0.06
CA HIS A 38 -2.93 -12.88 -0.82
C HIS A 38 -3.23 -12.34 -2.22
N ARG A 39 -4.21 -12.97 -2.91
CA ARG A 39 -4.71 -12.54 -4.22
C ARG A 39 -5.98 -11.73 -4.00
N PHE A 40 -5.91 -10.45 -4.31
CA PHE A 40 -7.02 -9.53 -4.07
C PHE A 40 -8.15 -9.78 -5.07
N SER A 41 -9.38 -9.57 -4.62
CA SER A 41 -10.56 -9.49 -5.47
C SER A 41 -10.40 -8.36 -6.51
N ARG A 42 -11.18 -8.42 -7.59
CA ARG A 42 -11.16 -7.38 -8.63
C ARG A 42 -11.50 -5.99 -8.05
N THR A 43 -12.46 -5.92 -7.14
CA THR A 43 -12.87 -4.67 -6.49
C THR A 43 -11.75 -4.11 -5.62
N ALA A 44 -11.11 -4.94 -4.79
CA ALA A 44 -9.97 -4.50 -3.99
C ALA A 44 -8.77 -4.11 -4.86
N MET A 45 -8.53 -4.79 -5.97
CA MET A 45 -7.48 -4.40 -6.93
C MET A 45 -7.71 -3.02 -7.55
N GLN A 46 -8.97 -2.64 -7.83
CA GLN A 46 -9.28 -1.29 -8.31
C GLN A 46 -8.95 -0.21 -7.26
N ASP A 47 -9.28 -0.45 -5.99
CA ASP A 47 -8.91 0.45 -4.89
C ASP A 47 -7.38 0.52 -4.70
N VAL A 48 -6.68 -0.62 -4.76
CA VAL A 48 -5.21 -0.66 -4.75
C VAL A 48 -4.63 0.20 -5.86
N SER A 49 -5.10 0.05 -7.09
CA SER A 49 -4.64 0.85 -8.23
C SER A 49 -4.86 2.34 -8.00
N SER A 50 -6.04 2.75 -7.53
CA SER A 50 -6.35 4.16 -7.23
C SER A 50 -5.45 4.74 -6.13
N ARG A 51 -5.18 3.98 -5.07
CA ARG A 51 -4.27 4.41 -3.98
C ARG A 51 -2.83 4.54 -4.44
N ILE A 52 -2.34 3.60 -5.25
CA ILE A 52 -1.00 3.66 -5.83
C ILE A 52 -0.89 4.89 -6.72
N ASP A 53 -1.86 5.12 -7.60
CA ASP A 53 -1.87 6.28 -8.49
C ASP A 53 -1.86 7.61 -7.71
N THR A 54 -2.69 7.72 -6.66
CA THR A 54 -2.72 8.89 -5.77
C THR A 54 -1.38 9.10 -5.06
N PHE A 55 -0.76 8.02 -4.55
CA PHE A 55 0.54 8.09 -3.90
C PHE A 55 1.62 8.57 -4.88
N LEU A 56 1.65 8.00 -6.09
CA LEU A 56 2.63 8.34 -7.11
C LEU A 56 2.44 9.79 -7.57
N HIS A 57 1.22 10.24 -7.86
CA HIS A 57 0.98 11.64 -8.24
C HIS A 57 1.43 12.62 -7.15
N ARG A 58 1.27 12.27 -5.87
CA ARG A 58 1.66 13.13 -4.75
C ARG A 58 3.17 13.28 -4.60
N TYR A 59 3.93 12.21 -4.79
CA TYR A 59 5.37 12.16 -4.47
C TYR A 59 6.28 12.12 -5.71
N PHE A 60 5.74 11.77 -6.87
CA PHE A 60 6.41 11.69 -8.16
C PHE A 60 5.54 12.36 -9.25
N PRO A 61 5.23 13.66 -9.10
CA PRO A 61 4.46 14.36 -10.12
C PRO A 61 5.20 14.28 -11.47
N ALA A 62 4.44 14.15 -12.55
CA ALA A 62 5.01 14.16 -13.89
C ALA A 62 5.86 15.43 -14.07
N GLN A 63 7.11 15.27 -14.48
CA GLN A 63 7.95 16.42 -14.78
C GLN A 63 7.35 17.11 -16.01
N THR A 64 6.81 18.32 -15.84
CA THR A 64 6.53 19.21 -16.96
C THR A 64 7.87 19.59 -17.58
N THR A 65 8.23 18.92 -18.68
CA THR A 65 9.26 19.40 -19.58
C THR A 65 8.71 20.63 -20.29
N THR A 66 9.02 21.82 -19.77
CA THR A 66 8.84 23.06 -20.51
C THR A 66 9.80 23.04 -21.70
N GLN A 67 9.26 22.93 -22.92
CA GLN A 67 9.99 23.27 -24.15
C GLN A 67 9.98 24.78 -24.36
#